data_AF-A0A2P2FQF3-F1
#
_entry.id   AF-A0A2P2FQF3-F1
#
_cell.length_a   1.000
_cell.length_b   1.000
_cell.length_c   1.000
_cell.angle_alpha   90.00
_cell.angle_beta   90.00
_cell.angle_gamma   90.00
#
_symmetry.space_group_name_H-M   'P 1'
#
loop_
_entity.id
_entity.type
_entity.pdbx_description
1 polymer ?
#
loop_
_entity_poly.entity_id
_entity_poly.type
_entity_poly.pdbx_seq_one_letter_code
_entity_poly.pdbx_strand_id
1 'polypeptide(L)'
;MKRLGIAALLAAAGLALAGCSEVTNAVDQTNKAATKVSACAEALSLADLNPDPATLKERAADKEKRLRELAGSVGEQNVAGALTGMADSYLQVQKENIQDAGKVADWTKRNLEQLEALRKVCA
;
A
#
# COMPACT_ATOMS: atom_id res chain seq x y z
N MET A 1 -35.41 6.81 -47.13
CA MET A 1 -36.37 5.89 -46.49
C MET A 1 -35.63 4.93 -45.58
N LYS A 2 -36.02 4.85 -44.29
CA LYS A 2 -35.83 3.76 -43.29
C LYS A 2 -34.39 3.23 -43.12
N ARG A 3 -33.76 3.34 -41.95
CA ARG A 3 -34.11 2.57 -40.72
C ARG A 3 -33.77 3.37 -39.45
N LEU A 4 -34.81 3.62 -38.66
CA LEU A 4 -34.74 3.91 -37.22
C LEU A 4 -34.79 2.57 -36.47
N GLY A 5 -34.09 2.47 -35.34
CA GLY A 5 -34.59 1.68 -34.21
C GLY A 5 -33.59 0.79 -33.46
N ILE A 6 -33.45 1.10 -32.17
CA ILE A 6 -33.30 0.20 -31.01
C ILE A 6 -31.85 -0.28 -30.77
N ALA A 7 -31.04 0.35 -29.89
CA ALA A 7 -31.10 0.39 -28.42
C ALA A 7 -30.97 -0.99 -27.75
N ALA A 8 -29.89 -1.16 -26.96
CA ALA A 8 -29.85 -1.83 -25.65
C ALA A 8 -28.54 -2.60 -25.43
N LEU A 9 -27.72 -2.06 -24.54
CA LEU A 9 -27.19 -2.75 -23.35
C LEU A 9 -26.85 -4.24 -23.53
N LEU A 10 -25.57 -4.53 -23.77
CA LEU A 10 -24.99 -5.79 -23.30
C LEU A 10 -24.09 -5.47 -22.11
N ALA A 11 -24.62 -5.85 -20.96
CA ALA A 11 -24.06 -5.69 -19.64
C ALA A 11 -22.74 -6.46 -19.48
N ALA A 12 -21.83 -5.81 -18.78
CA ALA A 12 -20.94 -6.37 -17.77
C ALA A 12 -21.11 -7.88 -17.49
N ALA A 13 -20.16 -8.67 -17.97
CA ALA A 13 -19.87 -10.00 -17.44
C ALA A 13 -18.38 -10.28 -17.63
N GLY A 14 -17.58 -9.84 -16.65
CA GLY A 14 -16.13 -10.04 -16.63
C GLY A 14 -15.44 -9.49 -15.38
N LEU A 15 -16.16 -9.34 -14.26
CA LEU A 15 -15.59 -9.02 -12.95
C LEU A 15 -15.12 -10.33 -12.29
N ALA A 16 -13.91 -10.79 -12.61
CA ALA A 16 -13.25 -11.86 -11.85
C ALA A 16 -11.71 -11.86 -11.92
N LEU A 17 -11.08 -10.74 -12.28
CA LEU A 17 -9.64 -10.50 -12.10
C LEU A 17 -9.41 -9.12 -11.46
N ALA A 18 -10.25 -8.73 -10.50
CA ALA A 18 -10.14 -7.49 -9.73
C ALA A 18 -9.02 -7.55 -8.67
N GLY A 19 -7.86 -8.08 -9.07
CA GLY A 19 -6.61 -8.03 -8.35
C GLY A 19 -5.51 -7.75 -9.35
N CYS A 20 -4.98 -6.54 -9.32
CA CYS A 20 -3.73 -6.12 -9.95
C CYS A 20 -3.72 -5.63 -11.42
N SER A 21 -4.83 -5.29 -12.09
CA SER A 21 -4.76 -4.75 -13.48
C SER A 21 -5.42 -3.40 -13.78
N GLU A 22 -5.98 -2.69 -12.79
CA GLU A 22 -6.35 -1.26 -12.97
C GLU A 22 -5.24 -0.33 -12.47
N VAL A 23 -4.04 -0.47 -13.05
CA VAL A 23 -2.96 0.54 -12.97
C VAL A 23 -2.71 1.07 -14.37
N THR A 24 -3.73 1.63 -15.01
CA THR A 24 -3.55 2.36 -16.27
C THR A 24 -4.66 3.38 -16.39
N ASN A 25 -4.47 4.57 -15.81
CA ASN A 25 -4.87 5.87 -16.39
C ASN A 25 -4.90 6.97 -15.31
N ALA A 26 -3.75 7.63 -15.13
CA ALA A 26 -3.61 9.05 -14.80
C ALA A 26 -2.12 9.37 -14.57
N VAL A 27 -1.28 9.20 -15.60
CA VAL A 27 0.06 9.81 -15.61
C VAL A 27 -0.04 11.03 -16.50
N ASP A 28 -0.48 12.13 -15.92
CA ASP A 28 -0.22 13.46 -16.44
C ASP A 28 -0.33 14.46 -15.29
N GLN A 29 0.80 14.77 -14.65
CA GLN A 29 1.15 16.16 -14.34
C GLN A 29 2.57 16.31 -13.79
N THR A 30 3.31 17.16 -14.48
CA THR A 30 4.70 17.60 -14.37
C THR A 30 5.02 18.31 -13.05
N ASN A 31 5.04 17.57 -11.94
CA ASN A 31 5.87 17.80 -10.75
C ASN A 31 6.13 16.45 -10.11
N LYS A 32 7.37 16.12 -9.73
CA LYS A 32 7.84 14.78 -9.32
C LYS A 32 7.27 14.29 -7.97
N ALA A 33 5.96 14.31 -7.80
CA ALA A 33 5.26 13.69 -6.67
C ALA A 33 4.90 12.25 -7.03
N ALA A 34 5.02 11.33 -6.08
CA ALA A 34 4.51 9.98 -6.25
C ALA A 34 2.99 10.05 -6.38
N THR A 35 2.42 9.34 -7.36
CA THR A 35 0.96 9.22 -7.44
C THR A 35 0.48 8.34 -6.29
N LYS A 36 -0.79 8.50 -5.88
CA LYS A 36 -1.44 7.61 -4.91
C LYS A 36 -1.20 6.15 -5.28
N VAL A 37 -1.42 5.79 -6.54
CA VAL A 37 -1.29 4.41 -7.04
C VAL A 37 0.15 3.90 -6.92
N SER A 38 1.14 4.67 -7.38
CA SER A 38 2.55 4.23 -7.28
C SER A 38 3.01 4.13 -5.84
N ALA A 39 2.59 5.07 -4.98
CA ALA A 39 2.97 5.07 -3.57
C ALA A 39 2.36 3.88 -2.81
N CYS A 40 1.09 3.59 -3.07
CA CYS A 40 0.39 2.44 -2.53
C CYS A 40 0.99 1.11 -3.00
N ALA A 41 1.27 0.98 -4.30
CA ALA A 41 1.87 -0.24 -4.86
C ALA A 41 3.26 -0.52 -4.24
N GLU A 42 4.08 0.52 -4.11
CA GLU A 42 5.40 0.37 -3.49
C GLU A 42 5.30 0.05 -2.01
N ALA A 43 4.42 0.72 -1.26
CA ALA A 43 4.22 0.44 0.15
C ALA A 43 3.73 -0.99 0.40
N LEU A 44 2.83 -1.52 -0.44
CA LEU A 44 2.43 -2.93 -0.40
C LEU A 44 3.61 -3.88 -0.63
N SER A 45 4.56 -3.52 -1.50
CA SER A 45 5.78 -4.32 -1.72
C SER A 45 6.73 -4.32 -0.51
N LEU A 46 6.65 -3.30 0.34
CA LEU A 46 7.46 -3.17 1.55
C LEU A 46 6.84 -3.90 2.76
N ALA A 47 5.55 -4.22 2.74
CA ALA A 47 4.86 -4.85 3.86
C ALA A 47 5.30 -6.31 4.07
N ASP A 48 5.83 -6.63 5.27
CA ASP A 48 6.09 -8.03 5.67
C ASP A 48 4.81 -8.68 6.21
N LEU A 49 4.25 -9.60 5.40
CA LEU A 49 3.09 -10.43 5.80
C LEU A 49 3.50 -11.66 6.60
N ASN A 50 4.75 -12.08 6.48
CA ASN A 50 5.34 -13.20 7.20
C ASN A 50 6.79 -12.85 7.58
N PRO A 51 6.98 -12.06 8.65
CA PRO A 51 8.30 -11.59 9.03
C PRO A 51 9.17 -12.74 9.53
N ASP A 52 10.40 -12.81 9.05
CA ASP A 52 11.45 -13.65 9.62
C ASP A 52 12.12 -12.90 10.79
N PRO A 53 12.03 -13.41 12.04
CA PRO A 53 12.64 -12.75 13.20
C PRO A 53 14.13 -12.46 13.05
N ALA A 54 14.87 -13.31 12.32
CA ALA A 54 16.31 -13.17 12.16
C ALA A 54 16.68 -11.93 11.33
N THR A 55 15.81 -11.53 10.40
CA THR A 55 16.08 -10.47 9.42
C THR A 55 15.16 -9.25 9.57
N LEU A 56 14.10 -9.36 10.38
CA LEU A 56 13.13 -8.29 10.60
C LEU A 56 13.80 -7.00 11.10
N LYS A 57 14.70 -7.10 12.08
CA LYS A 57 15.40 -5.94 12.64
C LYS A 57 16.35 -5.27 11.65
N GLU A 58 17.06 -6.08 10.85
CA GLU A 58 17.99 -5.61 9.83
C GLU A 58 17.25 -4.81 8.74
N ARG A 59 16.12 -5.33 8.26
CA ARG A 59 15.35 -4.69 7.18
C ARG A 59 14.45 -3.54 7.64
N ALA A 60 14.16 -3.44 8.93
CA ALA A 60 13.22 -2.46 9.45
C ALA A 60 13.67 -1.00 9.21
N ALA A 61 14.96 -0.71 9.30
CA ALA A 61 15.49 0.64 9.07
C ALA A 61 15.27 1.10 7.62
N ASP A 62 15.61 0.25 6.65
CA ASP A 62 15.45 0.58 5.23
C ASP A 62 13.98 0.76 4.85
N LYS A 63 13.10 -0.12 5.37
CA LYS A 63 11.65 -0.04 5.12
C LYS A 63 11.02 1.19 5.75
N GLU A 64 11.39 1.50 7.00
CA GLU A 64 10.94 2.71 7.69
C GLU A 64 11.32 3.97 6.91
N LYS A 65 12.60 4.08 6.53
CA LYS A 65 13.09 5.20 5.71
C LYS A 65 12.31 5.31 4.40
N ARG A 66 12.16 4.20 3.67
CA ARG A 66 11.49 4.23 2.36
C ARG A 66 10.03 4.65 2.46
N LEU A 67 9.33 4.18 3.49
CA LEU A 67 7.93 4.57 3.74
C LEU A 67 7.79 6.05 4.11
N ARG A 68 8.75 6.63 4.85
CA ARG A 68 8.77 8.08 5.10
C ARG A 68 9.05 8.90 3.85
N GLU A 69 9.97 8.44 2.99
CA GLU A 69 10.22 9.09 1.69
C GLU A 69 8.97 9.08 0.81
N LEU A 70 8.29 7.93 0.73
CA LEU A 70 7.00 7.79 0.04
C LEU A 70 5.95 8.75 0.61
N ALA A 71 5.82 8.82 1.93
CA ALA A 71 4.87 9.71 2.62
C ALA A 71 5.15 11.19 2.34
N GLY A 72 6.42 11.60 2.26
CA GLY A 72 6.81 12.97 1.92
C GLY A 72 6.66 13.30 0.43
N SER A 73 6.55 12.29 -0.43
CA SER A 73 6.45 12.45 -1.88
C SER A 73 5.03 12.39 -2.42
N VAL A 74 4.07 11.87 -1.65
CA VAL A 74 2.66 11.76 -2.06
C VAL A 74 1.89 13.03 -1.67
N GLY A 75 1.08 13.55 -2.59
CA GLY A 75 0.28 14.75 -2.34
C GLY A 75 -1.01 14.51 -1.55
N GLU A 76 -1.40 13.25 -1.35
CA GLU A 76 -2.65 12.87 -0.68
C GLU A 76 -2.38 12.61 0.81
N GLN A 77 -3.06 13.36 1.67
CA GLN A 77 -2.76 13.39 3.11
C GLN A 77 -3.10 12.07 3.82
N ASN A 78 -4.17 11.38 3.42
CA ASN A 78 -4.56 10.12 4.06
C ASN A 78 -3.57 8.99 3.74
N VAL A 79 -3.06 8.95 2.51
CA VAL A 79 -1.99 8.05 2.05
C VAL A 79 -0.70 8.39 2.78
N ALA A 80 -0.31 9.66 2.86
CA ALA A 80 0.86 10.07 3.64
C ALA A 80 0.76 9.64 5.11
N GLY A 81 -0.43 9.78 5.72
CA GLY A 81 -0.71 9.33 7.08
C GLY A 81 -0.58 7.82 7.25
N ALA A 82 -1.18 7.04 6.34
CA ALA A 82 -1.11 5.57 6.39
C ALA A 82 0.33 5.06 6.17
N LEU A 83 1.08 5.66 5.24
CA LEU A 83 2.49 5.36 5.00
C LEU A 83 3.34 5.63 6.24
N THR A 84 3.10 6.77 6.91
CA THR A 84 3.79 7.12 8.15
C THR A 84 3.45 6.14 9.27
N GLY A 85 2.18 5.75 9.41
CA GLY A 85 1.76 4.74 10.38
C GLY A 85 2.44 3.39 10.17
N MET A 86 2.61 2.96 8.91
CA MET A 86 3.35 1.74 8.60
C MET A 86 4.86 1.91 8.86
N ALA A 87 5.44 3.07 8.57
CA ALA A 87 6.83 3.39 8.91
C ALA A 87 7.08 3.31 10.42
N ASP A 88 6.15 3.82 11.23
CA ASP A 88 6.25 3.78 12.69
C ASP A 88 6.22 2.35 13.26
N SER A 89 5.50 1.43 12.59
CA SER A 89 5.56 0.01 12.92
C SER A 89 6.98 -0.56 12.75
N TYR A 90 7.68 -0.19 11.67
CA TYR A 90 9.07 -0.60 11.47
C TYR A 90 10.04 0.15 12.41
N LEU A 91 9.78 1.41 12.76
CA LEU A 91 10.56 2.11 13.78
C LEU A 91 10.48 1.42 15.15
N GLN A 92 9.32 0.86 15.49
CA GLN A 92 9.15 0.09 16.72
C GLN A 92 10.08 -1.12 16.76
N VAL A 93 10.22 -1.88 15.66
CA VAL A 93 11.17 -3.00 15.55
C VAL A 93 12.59 -2.56 15.85
N GLN A 94 13.00 -1.38 15.38
CA GLN A 94 14.35 -0.88 15.58
C GLN A 94 14.63 -0.57 17.05
N LYS A 95 13.64 -0.01 17.76
CA LYS A 95 13.73 0.40 19.16
C LYS A 95 13.57 -0.76 20.13
N GLU A 96 12.75 -1.74 19.80
CA GLU A 96 12.45 -2.89 20.64
C GLU A 96 13.41 -4.06 20.36
N ASN A 97 13.66 -4.89 21.38
CA ASN A 97 14.34 -6.17 21.16
C ASN A 97 13.34 -7.21 20.64
N ILE A 98 12.96 -7.11 19.36
CA ILE A 98 12.00 -8.00 18.67
C ILE A 98 12.70 -9.29 18.18
N GLN A 99 13.35 -10.01 19.11
CA GLN A 99 13.91 -11.35 18.83
C GLN A 99 13.07 -12.47 19.44
N ASP A 100 12.14 -12.13 20.32
CA ASP A 100 11.20 -13.07 20.92
C ASP A 100 9.99 -13.30 20.01
N ALA A 101 9.56 -14.56 19.88
CA ALA A 101 8.45 -14.95 19.00
C ALA A 101 7.12 -14.25 19.38
N GLY A 102 6.87 -14.02 20.66
CA GLY A 102 5.68 -13.28 21.12
C GLY A 102 5.72 -11.83 20.68
N LYS A 103 6.88 -11.16 20.81
CA LYS A 103 7.05 -9.78 20.32
C LYS A 103 6.93 -9.66 18.81
N VAL A 104 7.42 -10.65 18.06
CA VAL A 104 7.24 -10.72 16.60
C VAL A 104 5.77 -10.88 16.25
N ALA A 105 5.03 -11.74 16.95
CA ALA A 105 3.60 -11.92 16.73
C ALA A 105 2.81 -10.63 17.03
N ASP A 106 3.12 -9.97 18.15
CA ASP A 106 2.53 -8.69 18.54
C ASP A 106 2.81 -7.59 17.51
N TRP A 107 4.04 -7.51 17.02
CA TRP A 107 4.43 -6.61 15.94
C TRP A 107 3.66 -6.92 14.66
N THR A 108 3.59 -8.20 14.27
CA THR A 108 2.90 -8.65 13.05
C THR A 108 1.44 -8.25 13.08
N LYS A 109 0.76 -8.44 14.21
CA LYS A 109 -0.64 -8.03 14.40
C LYS A 109 -0.80 -6.52 14.15
N ARG A 110 0.04 -5.69 14.76
CA ARG A 110 0.02 -4.24 14.54
C ARG A 110 0.35 -3.86 13.11
N ASN A 111 1.34 -4.51 12.49
CA ASN A 111 1.71 -4.25 11.10
C ASN A 111 0.55 -4.57 10.14
N LEU A 112 -0.22 -5.64 10.41
CA LEU A 112 -1.43 -5.96 9.64
C LEU A 112 -2.53 -4.90 9.80
N GLU A 113 -2.69 -4.32 10.98
CA GLU A 113 -3.62 -3.20 11.20
C GLU A 113 -3.21 -1.97 10.38
N GLN A 114 -1.90 -1.65 10.33
CA GLN A 114 -1.40 -0.55 9.50
C GLN A 114 -1.54 -0.83 8.00
N LEU A 115 -1.31 -2.08 7.58
CA LEU A 115 -1.52 -2.50 6.21
C LEU A 115 -2.99 -2.39 5.79
N GLU A 116 -3.92 -2.72 6.69
CA GLU A 116 -5.35 -2.58 6.44
C GLU A 116 -5.76 -1.11 6.33
N ALA A 117 -5.22 -0.23 7.18
CA ALA A 117 -5.40 1.21 7.06
C ALA A 117 -4.87 1.73 5.72
N LEU A 118 -3.68 1.28 5.30
CA LEU A 118 -3.10 1.59 4.00
C LEU A 118 -4.02 1.12 2.86
N ARG A 119 -4.51 -0.13 2.90
CA ARG A 119 -5.43 -0.66 1.87
C ARG A 119 -6.70 0.17 1.73
N LYS A 120 -7.31 0.60 2.84
CA LYS A 120 -8.52 1.43 2.82
C LYS A 120 -8.30 2.77 2.15
N VAL A 121 -7.16 3.41 2.40
CA VAL A 121 -6.85 4.70 1.77
C VAL A 121 -6.38 4.53 0.33
N CYS A 122 -5.83 3.36 -0.03
CA CYS A 122 -5.33 3.04 -1.37
C CYS A 122 -6.41 2.56 -2.36
N ALA A 123 -7.60 2.20 -1.88
CA ALA A 123 -8.76 1.89 -2.70
C ALA A 123 -9.37 3.12 -3.41
#